data_AF-A0A2K1YCW1-F1
#
_entry.id   AF-A0A2K1YCW1-F1
#
_cell.length_a   1.000
_cell.length_b   1.000
_cell.length_c   1.000
_cell.angle_alpha   90.00
_cell.angle_beta   90.00
_cell.angle_gamma   90.00
#
_symmetry.space_group_name_H-M   'P 1'
#
loop_
_entity.id
_entity.type
_entity.pdbx_description
1 polymer ?
#
loop_
_entity_poly.entity_id
_entity_poly.type
_entity_poly.pdbx_seq_one_letter_code
_entity_poly.pdbx_strand_id
1 'polypeptide(L)'
;KSIHIMSDEISTGSVDGGEGFVSMAEIFEEEEFDKNRVHIALPGFRVGVIYSYNAIVLAPAKRLTRFSPISAPSQRLLISMLSDTKFIQEYIETNKQRIQKMYHSFNGEHELWYKLLNIAKVNVTRGPTSHCIELGWFRCCFTALALEDIPTVMELIRKVAETRKSFG
;
A
#
# COMPACT_ATOMS: atom_id res chain seq x y z
N LYS A 1 12.50 25.93 15.42
CA LYS A 1 12.45 25.92 13.93
C LYS A 1 10.98 25.92 13.51
N SER A 2 10.55 26.80 12.61
CA SER A 2 9.16 26.87 12.13
C SER A 2 8.97 25.98 10.89
N ILE A 3 8.58 24.73 11.10
CA ILE A 3 8.42 23.71 10.05
C ILE A 3 6.94 23.34 9.95
N HIS A 4 6.44 23.11 8.74
CA HIS A 4 5.11 22.57 8.48
C HIS A 4 5.18 21.04 8.35
N ILE A 5 4.12 20.35 8.77
CA ILE A 5 3.97 18.90 8.67
C ILE A 5 2.89 18.59 7.63
N MET A 6 3.22 17.69 6.69
CA MET A 6 2.27 17.14 5.73
C MET A 6 2.12 15.64 6.02
N SER A 7 0.91 15.24 6.42
CA SER A 7 0.53 13.85 6.65
C SER A 7 -0.08 13.28 5.38
N ASP A 8 0.56 12.28 4.77
CA ASP A 8 -0.03 11.52 3.66
C ASP A 8 -0.76 10.31 4.22
N GLU A 9 -2.08 10.40 4.24
CA GLU A 9 -2.98 9.44 4.87
C GLU A 9 -3.66 8.54 3.81
N ILE A 10 -2.91 8.19 2.76
CA ILE A 10 -3.30 7.24 1.70
C ILE A 10 -3.62 5.82 2.19
N SER A 11 -3.06 5.40 3.34
CA SER A 11 -3.17 4.03 3.84
C SER A 11 -4.00 3.90 5.13
N THR A 12 -4.77 4.93 5.48
CA THR A 12 -5.56 4.96 6.73
C THR A 12 -6.64 3.90 6.80
N GLY A 13 -7.18 3.47 5.66
CA GLY A 13 -8.10 2.33 5.55
C GLY A 13 -7.43 0.95 5.49
N SER A 14 -6.09 0.89 5.53
CA SER A 14 -5.29 -0.29 5.18
C SER A 14 -4.52 -0.91 6.35
N VAL A 15 -4.86 -0.54 7.58
CA VAL A 15 -4.07 -0.92 8.76
C VAL A 15 -4.46 -2.33 9.22
N ASP A 16 -3.44 -3.20 9.23
CA ASP A 16 -3.55 -4.64 9.53
C ASP A 16 -2.71 -5.07 10.77
N GLY A 17 -2.09 -4.11 11.45
CA GLY A 17 -1.50 -4.35 12.78
C GLY A 17 -2.59 -4.17 13.83
N GLY A 18 -2.68 -5.02 14.85
CA GLY A 18 -3.71 -4.96 15.90
C GLY A 18 -3.78 -3.64 16.72
N GLU A 19 -2.94 -2.66 16.42
CA GLU A 19 -3.06 -1.28 16.91
C GLU A 19 -3.78 -0.44 15.84
N GLY A 20 -4.85 0.24 16.23
CA GLY A 20 -5.64 1.09 15.32
C GLY A 20 -4.80 2.18 14.67
N PHE A 21 -5.20 2.58 13.46
CA PHE A 21 -4.65 3.79 12.84
C PHE A 21 -5.02 5.01 13.70
N VAL A 22 -4.05 5.87 14.00
CA VAL A 22 -4.30 7.17 14.63
C VAL A 22 -3.98 8.26 13.62
N SER A 23 -4.99 9.02 13.21
CA SER A 23 -4.80 10.14 12.27
C SER A 23 -4.03 11.27 12.91
N MET A 24 -3.30 12.05 12.10
CA MET A 24 -2.76 13.33 12.57
C MET A 24 -3.87 14.27 13.00
N ALA A 25 -5.09 14.15 12.46
CA ALA A 25 -6.24 14.92 12.93
C ALA A 25 -6.57 14.65 14.40
N GLU A 26 -6.54 13.37 14.83
CA GLU A 26 -6.87 12.95 16.19
C GLU A 26 -5.82 13.46 17.20
N ILE A 27 -4.54 13.34 16.87
CA ILE A 27 -3.42 13.80 17.71
C ILE A 27 -3.52 15.31 18.00
N PHE A 28 -3.89 16.11 17.00
CA PHE A 28 -3.96 17.57 17.15
C PHE A 28 -5.31 18.10 17.67
N GLU A 29 -6.29 17.23 17.88
CA GLU A 29 -7.47 17.59 18.67
C GLU A 29 -7.17 17.56 20.18
N GLU A 30 -6.23 16.73 20.61
CA GLU A 30 -5.90 16.51 22.03
C GLU A 30 -4.78 17.41 22.58
N GLU A 31 -3.88 17.94 21.72
CA GLU A 31 -2.74 18.77 22.16
C GLU A 31 -2.86 20.27 21.75
N GLU A 32 -2.29 21.18 22.56
CA GLU A 32 -2.15 22.61 22.24
C GLU A 32 -1.07 22.86 21.16
N PHE A 33 -1.39 22.52 19.90
CA PHE A 33 -0.50 22.75 18.74
C PHE A 33 -1.04 23.80 17.77
N ASP A 34 -0.13 24.47 17.05
CA ASP A 34 -0.48 25.39 15.95
C ASP A 34 -1.00 24.60 14.74
N LYS A 35 -2.32 24.43 14.68
CA LYS A 35 -3.04 23.71 13.62
C LYS A 35 -2.80 24.26 12.21
N ASN A 36 -2.34 25.52 12.07
CA ASN A 36 -1.99 26.10 10.76
C ASN A 36 -0.75 25.44 10.12
N ARG A 37 -0.06 24.58 10.85
CA ARG A 37 1.17 23.94 10.38
C ARG A 37 0.97 22.51 9.91
N VAL A 38 -0.22 21.96 10.07
CA VAL A 38 -0.53 20.57 9.76
C VAL A 38 -1.48 20.52 8.57
N HIS A 39 -1.13 19.69 7.59
CA HIS A 39 -1.92 19.47 6.39
C HIS A 39 -2.04 17.97 6.15
N ILE A 40 -3.24 17.48 5.86
CA ILE A 40 -3.51 16.06 5.65
C ILE A 40 -3.93 15.87 4.19
N ALA A 41 -3.30 14.91 3.51
CA ALA A 41 -3.67 14.48 2.17
C ALA A 41 -4.37 13.12 2.24
N LEU A 42 -5.58 13.01 1.69
CA LEU A 42 -6.37 11.79 1.66
C LEU A 42 -6.69 11.41 0.20
N PRO A 43 -5.90 10.52 -0.41
CA PRO A 43 -6.23 9.96 -1.71
C PRO A 43 -7.10 8.70 -1.56
N GLY A 44 -8.30 8.72 -2.12
CA GLY A 44 -9.24 7.60 -2.14
C GLY A 44 -10.20 7.69 -3.32
N PHE A 45 -10.63 6.56 -3.89
CA PHE A 45 -11.54 6.53 -5.07
C PHE A 45 -11.09 7.41 -6.25
N ARG A 46 -9.78 7.54 -6.49
CA ARG A 46 -9.18 8.46 -7.49
C ARG A 46 -9.48 9.94 -7.25
N VAL A 47 -9.89 10.29 -6.03
CA VAL A 47 -10.09 11.65 -5.55
C VAL A 47 -9.07 11.96 -4.46
N GLY A 48 -8.34 13.05 -4.67
CA GLY A 48 -7.43 13.59 -3.66
C GLY A 48 -8.14 14.70 -2.88
N VAL A 49 -8.07 14.62 -1.55
CA VAL A 49 -8.53 15.68 -0.65
C VAL A 49 -7.32 16.27 0.06
N ILE A 50 -7.26 17.60 0.13
CA ILE A 50 -6.31 18.33 0.97
C ILE A 50 -7.11 18.95 2.11
N TYR A 51 -6.76 18.59 3.33
CA TYR A 51 -7.29 19.16 4.56
C TYR A 51 -6.23 20.01 5.24
N SER A 52 -6.57 21.25 5.58
CA SER A 52 -5.66 22.20 6.23
C SER A 52 -6.45 23.30 6.93
N TYR A 53 -6.01 23.71 8.12
CA TYR A 53 -6.54 24.90 8.79
C TYR A 53 -5.92 26.21 8.27
N ASN A 54 -4.85 26.11 7.46
CA ASN A 54 -4.10 27.27 7.01
C ASN A 54 -4.68 27.87 5.73
N ALA A 55 -5.33 29.03 5.86
CA ALA A 55 -5.92 29.74 4.72
C ALA A 55 -4.90 30.10 3.61
N ILE A 56 -3.64 30.36 3.98
CA ILE A 56 -2.56 30.67 3.03
C ILE A 56 -2.21 29.43 2.18
N VAL A 57 -2.36 28.22 2.73
CA VAL A 57 -2.17 26.95 2.00
C VAL A 57 -3.43 26.56 1.21
N LEU A 58 -4.62 26.78 1.77
CA LEU A 58 -5.88 26.48 1.09
C LEU A 58 -6.08 27.32 -0.19
N ALA A 59 -5.69 28.60 -0.17
CA ALA A 59 -5.87 29.50 -1.31
C ALA A 59 -5.17 29.01 -2.60
N PRO A 60 -3.87 28.65 -2.61
CA PRO A 60 -3.23 28.05 -3.77
C PRO A 60 -3.72 26.63 -4.06
N ALA A 61 -4.01 25.81 -3.05
CA ALA A 61 -4.54 24.45 -3.26
C ALA A 61 -5.85 24.48 -4.08
N LYS A 62 -6.78 25.40 -3.74
CA LYS A 62 -8.01 25.65 -4.49
C LYS A 62 -7.77 26.13 -5.93
N ARG A 63 -6.66 26.82 -6.21
CA ARG A 63 -6.31 27.22 -7.58
C ARG A 63 -5.78 26.04 -8.38
N LEU A 64 -5.04 25.14 -7.74
CA LEU A 64 -4.48 23.93 -8.37
C LEU A 64 -5.57 22.93 -8.78
N THR A 65 -6.71 22.88 -8.08
CA THR A 65 -7.84 22.02 -8.48
C THR A 65 -8.39 22.35 -9.87
N ARG A 66 -8.13 23.56 -10.41
CA ARG A 66 -8.51 23.92 -11.78
C ARG A 66 -7.84 23.07 -12.85
N PHE A 67 -6.66 22.52 -12.57
CA PHE A 67 -5.91 21.69 -13.53
C PHE A 67 -6.31 20.22 -13.49
N SER A 68 -6.96 19.77 -12.43
CA SER A 68 -7.47 18.40 -12.29
C SER A 68 -8.75 18.39 -11.44
N PRO A 69 -9.86 18.98 -11.94
CA PRO A 69 -11.11 19.00 -11.20
C PRO A 69 -11.76 17.62 -11.21
N ILE A 70 -12.41 17.27 -10.10
CA ILE A 70 -13.23 16.07 -10.04
C ILE A 70 -14.49 16.31 -10.88
N SER A 71 -14.82 15.39 -11.78
CA SER A 71 -16.03 15.52 -12.61
C SER A 71 -17.30 15.57 -11.76
N ALA A 72 -18.30 16.36 -12.15
CA ALA A 72 -19.57 16.45 -11.41
C ALA A 72 -20.28 15.08 -11.24
N PRO A 73 -20.27 14.15 -12.23
CA PRO A 73 -20.75 12.79 -12.03
C PRO A 73 -19.98 12.03 -10.93
N SER A 74 -18.64 12.11 -10.92
CA SER A 74 -17.81 11.49 -9.88
C SER A 74 -18.10 12.09 -8.50
N GLN A 75 -18.27 13.40 -8.40
CA GLN A 75 -18.64 14.06 -7.14
C GLN A 75 -19.99 13.55 -6.61
N ARG A 76 -21.02 13.46 -7.48
CA ARG A 76 -22.33 12.95 -7.08
C ARG A 76 -22.27 11.48 -6.64
N LEU A 77 -21.53 10.65 -7.37
CA LEU A 77 -21.33 9.26 -7.01
C LEU A 77 -20.64 9.15 -5.64
N LEU A 78 -19.58 9.91 -5.42
CA LEU A 78 -18.84 9.91 -4.15
C LEU A 78 -19.71 10.39 -3.00
N ILE A 79 -20.47 11.47 -3.18
CA ILE A 79 -21.42 11.94 -2.15
C ILE A 79 -22.42 10.84 -1.82
N SER A 80 -22.99 10.16 -2.82
CA SER A 80 -23.93 9.06 -2.60
C SER A 80 -23.28 7.88 -1.87
N MET A 81 -22.06 7.48 -2.25
CA MET A 81 -21.33 6.38 -1.64
C MET A 81 -20.91 6.70 -0.20
N LEU A 82 -20.44 7.92 0.05
CA LEU A 82 -19.96 8.36 1.37
C LEU A 82 -21.10 8.73 2.33
N SER A 83 -22.32 8.96 1.82
CA SER A 83 -23.50 9.16 2.67
C SER A 83 -24.10 7.83 3.15
N ASP A 84 -23.78 6.72 2.47
CA ASP A 84 -24.21 5.39 2.86
C ASP A 84 -23.23 4.80 3.88
N THR A 85 -23.57 5.00 5.16
CA THR A 85 -22.75 4.53 6.30
C THR A 85 -22.62 3.00 6.33
N LYS A 86 -23.65 2.27 5.89
CA LYS A 86 -23.60 0.80 5.83
C LYS A 86 -22.61 0.35 4.76
N PHE A 87 -22.68 0.95 3.57
CA PHE A 87 -21.72 0.70 2.51
C PHE A 87 -20.28 1.00 2.94
N ILE A 88 -20.04 2.14 3.61
CA ILE A 88 -18.69 2.49 4.09
C ILE A 88 -18.15 1.45 5.07
N GLN A 89 -18.97 1.01 6.03
CA GLN A 89 -18.56 0.01 7.01
C GLN A 89 -18.19 -1.32 6.34
N GLU A 90 -19.06 -1.80 5.45
CA GLU A 90 -18.81 -3.02 4.67
C GLU A 90 -17.57 -2.89 3.77
N TYR A 91 -17.37 -1.73 3.15
CA TYR A 91 -16.21 -1.43 2.31
C TYR A 91 -14.92 -1.44 3.12
N ILE A 92 -14.87 -0.79 4.28
CA ILE A 92 -13.68 -0.76 5.15
C ILE A 92 -13.33 -2.19 5.59
N GLU A 93 -14.31 -2.94 6.09
CA GLU A 93 -14.11 -4.31 6.56
C GLU A 93 -13.62 -5.23 5.43
N THR A 94 -14.26 -5.16 4.26
CA THR A 94 -13.86 -5.94 3.09
C THR A 94 -12.45 -5.59 2.63
N ASN A 95 -12.06 -4.30 2.64
CA ASN A 95 -10.70 -3.91 2.25
C ASN A 95 -9.67 -4.37 3.27
N LYS A 96 -9.95 -4.28 4.58
CA LYS A 96 -9.07 -4.84 5.61
C LYS A 96 -8.82 -6.33 5.39
N GLN A 97 -9.87 -7.12 5.14
CA GLN A 97 -9.74 -8.54 4.84
C GLN A 97 -8.94 -8.82 3.56
N ARG A 98 -9.15 -8.02 2.50
CA ARG A 98 -8.37 -8.14 1.25
C ARG A 98 -6.90 -7.82 1.48
N ILE A 99 -6.63 -6.79 2.24
CA ILE A 99 -5.28 -6.33 2.57
C ILE A 99 -4.58 -7.37 3.46
N GLN A 100 -5.27 -7.93 4.45
CA GLN A 100 -4.82 -9.07 5.25
C GLN A 100 -4.43 -10.27 4.39
N LYS A 101 -5.34 -10.68 3.50
CA LYS A 101 -5.09 -11.79 2.58
C LYS A 101 -3.88 -11.50 1.69
N MET A 102 -3.74 -10.26 1.21
CA MET A 102 -2.60 -9.82 0.43
C MET A 102 -1.30 -9.83 1.26
N TYR A 103 -1.29 -9.30 2.48
CA TYR A 103 -0.12 -9.31 3.37
C TYR A 103 0.31 -10.73 3.73
N HIS A 104 -0.64 -11.61 4.07
CA HIS A 104 -0.33 -13.00 4.37
C HIS A 104 0.29 -13.72 3.16
N SER A 105 -0.29 -13.48 1.97
CA SER A 105 0.22 -14.06 0.72
C SER A 105 1.55 -13.43 0.30
N PHE A 106 1.75 -12.12 0.55
CA PHE A 106 2.99 -11.40 0.28
C PHE A 106 4.10 -11.80 1.25
N ASN A 107 3.78 -12.07 2.52
CA ASN A 107 4.72 -12.64 3.48
C ASN A 107 5.15 -14.04 3.03
N GLY A 108 4.21 -14.86 2.56
CA GLY A 108 4.52 -16.16 1.95
C GLY A 108 5.38 -16.05 0.68
N GLU A 109 5.15 -15.03 -0.16
CA GLU A 109 5.96 -14.76 -1.36
C GLU A 109 7.35 -14.21 -1.01
N HIS A 110 7.42 -13.33 0.00
CA HIS A 110 8.67 -12.76 0.52
C HIS A 110 9.51 -13.82 1.22
N GLU A 111 8.90 -14.73 1.98
CA GLU A 111 9.58 -15.86 2.59
C GLU A 111 10.14 -16.81 1.52
N LEU A 112 9.36 -17.09 0.47
CA LEU A 112 9.83 -17.89 -0.67
C LEU A 112 10.99 -17.19 -1.39
N TRP A 113 10.88 -15.89 -1.64
CA TRP A 113 11.97 -15.08 -2.20
C TRP A 113 13.23 -15.14 -1.33
N TYR A 114 13.08 -14.98 -0.01
CA TYR A 114 14.19 -15.03 0.94
C TYR A 114 14.87 -16.39 0.94
N LYS A 115 14.10 -17.49 0.88
CA LYS A 115 14.64 -18.85 0.76
C LYS A 115 15.36 -19.06 -0.57
N LEU A 116 14.82 -18.58 -1.68
CA LEU A 116 15.48 -18.65 -2.99
C LEU A 116 16.81 -17.89 -2.98
N LEU A 117 16.84 -16.68 -2.42
CA LEU A 117 18.05 -15.87 -2.34
C LEU A 117 19.09 -16.47 -1.37
N ASN A 118 18.67 -16.86 -0.17
CA ASN A 118 19.62 -17.21 0.90
C ASN A 118 19.97 -18.70 0.96
N ILE A 119 19.05 -19.60 0.60
CA ILE A 119 19.25 -21.05 0.62
C ILE A 119 19.69 -21.54 -0.75
N ALA A 120 18.91 -21.23 -1.80
CA ALA A 120 19.24 -21.67 -3.15
C ALA A 120 20.30 -20.80 -3.83
N LYS A 121 20.67 -19.64 -3.24
CA LYS A 121 21.59 -18.66 -3.85
C LYS A 121 21.14 -18.20 -5.24
N VAL A 122 19.83 -18.22 -5.48
CA VAL A 122 19.21 -17.78 -6.73
C VAL A 122 18.53 -16.44 -6.50
N ASN A 123 19.06 -15.39 -7.14
CA ASN A 123 18.41 -14.08 -7.12
C ASN A 123 17.27 -14.05 -8.14
N VAL A 124 16.04 -13.97 -7.65
CA VAL A 124 14.83 -13.84 -8.47
C VAL A 124 14.13 -12.53 -8.15
N THR A 125 13.44 -11.94 -9.12
CA THR A 125 12.64 -10.72 -8.88
C THR A 125 11.19 -11.08 -8.62
N ARG A 126 10.62 -10.55 -7.55
CA ARG A 126 9.21 -10.78 -7.15
C ARG A 126 8.25 -10.09 -8.11
N GLY A 127 7.16 -10.74 -8.51
CA GLY A 127 6.14 -10.22 -9.42
C GLY A 127 5.52 -8.87 -9.03
N PRO A 128 5.23 -8.59 -7.75
CA PRO A 128 4.73 -7.29 -7.28
C PRO A 128 5.67 -6.11 -7.58
N THR A 129 6.98 -6.37 -7.73
CA THR A 129 7.97 -5.37 -8.18
C THR A 129 7.68 -4.89 -9.61
N SER A 130 6.84 -5.60 -10.36
CA SER A 130 6.46 -5.31 -11.75
C SER A 130 4.94 -5.16 -11.94
N HIS A 131 4.21 -4.77 -10.89
CA HIS A 131 2.75 -4.59 -10.92
C HIS A 131 1.95 -5.87 -11.27
N CYS A 132 2.53 -7.06 -11.08
CA CYS A 132 1.77 -8.31 -11.18
C CYS A 132 0.77 -8.37 -10.01
N ILE A 133 -0.52 -8.37 -10.35
CA ILE A 133 -1.62 -8.39 -9.36
C ILE A 133 -1.80 -9.81 -8.79
N GLU A 134 -1.36 -10.83 -9.53
CA GLU A 134 -1.36 -12.22 -9.09
C GLU A 134 -0.09 -12.55 -8.32
N LEU A 135 -0.24 -13.07 -7.11
CA LEU A 135 0.87 -13.49 -6.25
C LEU A 135 1.40 -14.86 -6.67
N GLY A 136 2.69 -15.11 -6.39
CA GLY A 136 3.37 -16.38 -6.70
C GLY A 136 4.18 -16.37 -8.00
N TRP A 137 4.20 -15.26 -8.73
CA TRP A 137 5.02 -15.09 -9.93
C TRP A 137 6.41 -14.53 -9.60
N PHE A 138 7.45 -15.17 -10.16
CA PHE A 138 8.84 -14.74 -10.04
C PHE A 138 9.50 -14.66 -11.41
N ARG A 139 10.31 -13.63 -11.62
CA ARG A 139 11.17 -13.51 -12.80
C ARG A 139 12.56 -14.05 -12.47
N CYS A 140 13.01 -15.05 -13.23
CA CYS A 140 14.38 -15.55 -13.23
C CYS A 140 15.12 -15.03 -14.46
N CYS A 141 16.27 -14.37 -14.26
CA CYS A 141 17.14 -13.93 -15.36
C CYS A 141 18.28 -14.95 -15.53
N PHE A 142 18.28 -15.68 -16.65
CA PHE A 142 19.29 -16.70 -16.96
C PHE A 142 20.54 -16.14 -17.65
N THR A 143 20.61 -14.82 -17.85
CA THR A 143 21.69 -14.17 -18.60
C THR A 143 23.06 -14.23 -17.91
N ALA A 144 23.12 -14.69 -16.65
CA ALA A 144 24.34 -14.78 -15.85
C ALA A 144 24.74 -16.22 -15.48
N LEU A 145 24.08 -17.25 -16.05
CA LEU A 145 24.35 -18.66 -15.75
C LEU A 145 25.00 -19.35 -16.96
N ALA A 146 26.02 -20.18 -16.73
CA ALA A 146 26.54 -21.09 -17.74
C ALA A 146 25.60 -22.30 -17.91
N LEU A 147 25.59 -22.92 -19.10
CA LEU A 147 24.67 -24.01 -19.43
C LEU A 147 24.86 -25.22 -18.49
N GLU A 148 26.09 -25.46 -18.07
CA GLU A 148 26.51 -26.49 -17.12
C GLU A 148 26.00 -26.27 -15.69
N ASP A 149 25.68 -25.03 -15.29
CA ASP A 149 25.22 -24.70 -13.94
C ASP A 149 23.70 -24.88 -13.76
N ILE A 150 22.95 -24.96 -14.86
CA ILE A 150 21.48 -25.04 -14.86
C ILE A 150 20.97 -26.25 -14.05
N PRO A 151 21.50 -27.49 -14.20
CA PRO A 151 21.04 -28.63 -13.41
C PRO A 151 21.21 -28.42 -11.89
N THR A 152 22.32 -27.81 -11.48
CA THR A 152 22.61 -27.51 -10.07
C THR A 152 21.63 -26.48 -9.51
N VAL A 153 21.36 -25.41 -10.27
CA VAL A 153 20.39 -24.38 -9.88
C VAL A 153 18.98 -24.96 -9.75
N MET A 154 18.56 -25.80 -10.70
CA MET A 154 17.25 -26.44 -10.68
C MET A 154 17.07 -27.37 -9.47
N GLU A 155 18.13 -28.10 -9.10
CA GLU A 155 18.15 -28.95 -7.91
C GLU A 155 18.03 -28.14 -6.61
N LEU A 156 18.67 -26.97 -6.52
CA LEU A 156 18.56 -26.07 -5.38
C LEU A 156 17.15 -25.46 -5.25
N ILE A 157 16.54 -25.07 -6.37
CA ILE A 157 15.15 -24.59 -6.40
C ILE A 157 14.19 -25.70 -5.96
N ARG A 158 14.40 -26.94 -6.42
CA ARG A 158 13.59 -28.11 -6.03
C ARG A 158 13.63 -28.35 -4.52
N LYS A 159 14.82 -28.29 -3.90
CA LYS A 159 14.97 -28.42 -2.44
C LYS A 159 14.20 -27.33 -1.67
N VAL A 160 14.24 -26.09 -2.13
CA VAL A 160 13.46 -24.99 -1.53
C VAL A 160 11.95 -25.25 -1.66
N ALA A 161 11.49 -25.75 -2.81
CA ALA A 161 10.08 -26.07 -3.04
C ALA A 161 9.58 -27.23 -2.15
N GLU A 162 10.40 -28.25 -1.93
CA GLU A 162 10.07 -29.41 -1.10
C GLU A 162 10.02 -29.08 0.40
N THR A 163 10.84 -28.13 0.85
CA THR A 163 10.82 -27.64 2.25
C THR A 163 9.44 -27.08 2.62
N ARG A 164 8.68 -26.57 1.64
CA ARG A 164 7.33 -26.01 1.84
C ARG A 164 6.25 -27.07 2.11
N LYS A 165 6.45 -28.33 1.68
CA LYS A 165 5.47 -29.42 1.87
C LYS A 165 5.42 -29.95 3.31
N SER A 166 6.36 -29.58 4.17
CA SER A 166 6.46 -30.07 5.55
C SER A 166 5.66 -29.25 6.59
N PHE A 167 5.03 -28.15 6.16
CA PHE A 167 4.26 -27.22 7.01
C PHE A 167 2.80 -27.01 6.52
N GLY A 168 2.30 -27.90 5.66
CA GLY A 168 0.92 -27.88 5.14
C GLY A 168 0.05 -28.93 5.83
#